data_AF-A0A950AIA4-F1
#
_entry.id   AF-A0A950AIA4-F1
#
_cell.length_a   1.000
_cell.length_b   1.000
_cell.length_c   1.000
_cell.angle_alpha   90.00
_cell.angle_beta   90.00
_cell.angle_gamma   90.00
#
_symmetry.space_group_name_H-M   'P 1'
#
loop_
_entity.id
_entity.type
_entity.pdbx_description
1 polymer ?
#
loop_
_entity_poly.entity_id
_entity_poly.type
_entity_poly.pdbx_seq_one_letter_code
_entity_poly.pdbx_strand_id
1 'polypeptide(L)'
;MIDNPDMSGPTPTAPKPASDVEPDPLLRSDLRDHINEAVQHHNPTFDGALFNGGTILQLVLTAAASFLPGSNWIPNAPFLAGICAALAALLITVERSLSFGARWRFHTEMQTGYRSILDMIDFYQCITADDEKAKYRANIWNALYALRSREGGIPGGATSTTSTAGGA
;
A
#
# COMPACT_ATOMS: atom_id res chain seq x y z
N MET A 1 -7.85 -81.23 25.73
CA MET A 1 -6.97 -80.30 25.00
C MET A 1 -7.89 -79.27 24.37
N ILE A 2 -7.95 -78.07 24.96
CA ILE A 2 -8.73 -76.94 24.43
C ILE A 2 -7.68 -75.86 24.18
N ASP A 3 -7.49 -75.51 22.91
CA ASP A 3 -6.64 -74.39 22.49
C ASP A 3 -7.28 -73.08 22.95
N ASN A 4 -6.52 -72.28 23.70
CA ASN A 4 -6.89 -70.92 24.03
C ASN A 4 -6.48 -70.02 22.85
N PRO A 5 -7.40 -69.30 22.19
CA PRO A 5 -7.02 -68.35 21.16
C PRO A 5 -6.30 -67.15 21.78
N ASP A 6 -5.15 -66.83 21.17
CA ASP A 6 -4.32 -65.68 21.46
C ASP A 6 -5.13 -64.38 21.32
N MET A 7 -5.34 -63.68 22.45
CA MET A 7 -6.07 -62.41 22.55
C MET A 7 -5.12 -61.21 22.43
N SER A 8 -4.09 -61.32 21.57
CA SER A 8 -3.21 -60.21 21.21
C SER A 8 -3.86 -59.33 20.15
N GLY A 9 -4.95 -58.65 20.50
CA GLY A 9 -5.49 -57.57 19.68
C GLY A 9 -4.45 -56.43 19.53
N PRO A 10 -4.43 -55.69 18.41
CA PRO A 10 -3.52 -54.57 18.26
C PRO A 10 -3.79 -53.53 19.36
N THR A 11 -2.74 -53.21 20.11
CA THR A 11 -2.76 -52.17 21.13
C THR A 11 -3.35 -50.88 20.54
N PRO A 12 -4.35 -50.24 21.18
CA PRO A 12 -4.88 -48.97 20.72
C PRO A 12 -3.75 -47.95 20.68
N THR A 13 -3.31 -47.57 19.48
CA THR A 13 -2.33 -46.50 19.31
C THR A 13 -3.00 -45.21 19.73
N ALA A 14 -2.49 -44.57 20.78
CA ALA A 14 -2.97 -43.26 21.21
C ALA A 14 -2.95 -42.29 19.99
N PRO A 15 -3.99 -41.45 19.80
CA PRO A 15 -3.95 -40.41 18.79
C PRO A 15 -2.66 -39.61 18.96
N LYS A 16 -1.87 -39.52 17.88
CA LYS A 16 -0.66 -38.70 17.85
C LYS A 16 -1.06 -37.29 18.35
N PRO A 17 -0.38 -36.73 19.37
CA PRO A 17 -0.70 -35.39 19.83
C PRO A 17 -0.64 -34.44 18.65
N ALA A 18 -1.58 -33.50 18.58
CA ALA A 18 -1.76 -32.53 17.49
C ALA A 18 -0.61 -31.49 17.42
N SER A 19 0.64 -31.90 17.60
CA SER A 19 1.83 -31.06 17.53
C SER A 19 2.22 -30.67 16.12
N ASP A 20 1.57 -31.23 15.11
CA ASP A 20 1.88 -31.01 13.69
C ASP A 20 0.87 -30.05 13.01
N VAL A 21 0.00 -29.38 13.78
CA VAL A 21 -0.85 -28.31 13.24
C VAL A 21 0.04 -27.11 12.98
N GLU A 22 0.50 -27.01 11.73
CA GLU A 22 1.23 -25.84 11.24
C GLU A 22 0.44 -24.58 11.65
N PRO A 23 1.07 -23.60 12.34
CA PRO A 23 0.37 -22.41 12.77
C PRO A 23 -0.25 -21.73 11.54
N ASP A 24 -1.53 -21.31 11.66
CA ASP A 24 -2.26 -20.72 10.54
C ASP A 24 -1.37 -19.64 9.90
N PRO A 25 -1.13 -19.70 8.57
CA PRO A 25 -0.22 -18.77 7.90
C PRO A 25 -0.58 -17.30 8.12
N LEU A 26 -1.83 -16.97 8.47
CA LEU A 26 -2.24 -15.61 8.83
C LEU A 26 -1.76 -15.14 10.21
N LEU A 27 -1.43 -16.08 11.11
CA LEU A 27 -0.97 -15.82 12.47
C LEU A 27 0.54 -15.85 12.60
N ARG A 28 1.26 -16.14 11.51
CA ARG A 28 2.71 -16.09 11.50
C ARG A 28 3.20 -14.65 11.60
N SER A 29 4.22 -14.42 12.42
CA SER A 29 4.81 -13.09 12.61
C SER A 29 5.42 -12.56 11.33
N ASP A 30 5.98 -13.43 10.48
CA ASP A 30 6.59 -13.08 9.18
C ASP A 30 5.61 -12.33 8.24
N LEU A 31 4.34 -12.75 8.17
CA LEU A 31 3.33 -12.10 7.35
C LEU A 31 3.00 -10.71 7.88
N ARG A 32 2.84 -10.57 9.21
CA ARG A 32 2.58 -9.28 9.84
C ARG A 32 3.76 -8.33 9.63
N ASP A 33 4.98 -8.82 9.75
CA ASP A 33 6.21 -8.05 9.54
C ASP A 33 6.30 -7.57 8.09
N HIS A 34 6.05 -8.45 7.10
CA HIS A 34 6.02 -8.06 5.69
C HIS A 34 4.92 -7.03 5.37
N ILE A 35 3.74 -7.14 5.99
CA ILE A 35 2.68 -6.14 5.79
C ILE A 35 3.07 -4.80 6.42
N ASN A 36 3.68 -4.81 7.61
CA ASN A 36 4.20 -3.61 8.26
C ASN A 36 5.32 -2.94 7.45
N GLU A 37 6.21 -3.73 6.86
CA GLU A 37 7.22 -3.24 5.93
C GLU A 37 6.57 -2.58 4.71
N ALA A 38 5.54 -3.19 4.12
CA ALA A 38 4.79 -2.59 3.02
C ALA A 38 4.11 -1.27 3.42
N VAL A 39 3.54 -1.17 4.63
CA VAL A 39 2.98 0.09 5.18
C VAL A 39 4.04 1.19 5.25
N GLN A 40 5.28 0.84 5.63
CA GLN A 40 6.40 1.80 5.70
C GLN A 40 6.93 2.17 4.32
N HIS A 41 6.96 1.21 3.39
CA HIS A 41 7.38 1.44 2.01
C HIS A 41 6.47 2.44 1.30
N HIS A 42 5.16 2.38 1.55
CA HIS A 42 4.21 3.36 1.01
C HIS A 42 4.09 4.60 1.92
N ASN A 43 5.13 5.45 1.93
CA ASN A 43 5.11 6.70 2.68
C ASN A 43 4.58 7.88 1.84
N PRO A 44 3.35 8.40 2.11
CA PRO A 44 2.76 9.48 1.34
C PRO A 44 3.35 10.86 1.67
N THR A 45 4.16 10.99 2.73
CA THR A 45 4.55 12.29 3.29
C THR A 45 5.36 13.14 2.31
N PHE A 46 6.33 12.55 1.63
CA PHE A 46 7.21 13.28 0.73
C PHE A 46 6.47 13.76 -0.52
N ASP A 47 5.75 12.85 -1.20
CA ASP A 47 4.96 13.19 -2.39
C ASP A 47 3.85 14.19 -2.06
N GLY A 48 3.22 14.06 -0.88
CA GLY A 48 2.22 15.01 -0.39
C GLY A 48 2.81 16.39 -0.09
N ALA A 49 4.00 16.46 0.50
CA ALA A 49 4.69 17.72 0.75
C ALA A 49 5.09 18.43 -0.55
N LEU A 50 5.61 17.68 -1.54
CA LEU A 50 5.95 18.23 -2.85
C LEU A 50 4.72 18.71 -3.61
N PHE A 51 3.62 17.95 -3.59
CA PHE A 51 2.38 18.33 -4.26
C PHE A 51 1.76 19.59 -3.64
N ASN A 52 1.55 19.59 -2.31
CA ASN A 52 0.91 20.72 -1.62
C ASN A 52 1.80 21.95 -1.57
N GLY A 53 3.09 21.78 -1.25
CA GLY A 53 4.07 22.86 -1.21
C GLY A 53 4.30 23.49 -2.59
N GLY A 54 4.43 22.65 -3.63
CA GLY A 54 4.53 23.10 -5.02
C GLY A 54 3.30 23.89 -5.46
N THR A 55 2.10 23.41 -5.12
CA THR A 55 0.84 24.11 -5.43
C THR A 55 0.75 25.47 -4.75
N ILE A 56 1.09 25.56 -3.46
CA ILE A 56 1.08 26.84 -2.72
C ILE A 56 2.07 27.82 -3.37
N LEU A 57 3.29 27.38 -3.66
CA LEU A 57 4.31 28.22 -4.28
C LEU A 57 3.89 28.70 -5.67
N GLN A 58 3.32 27.81 -6.48
CA GLN A 58 2.75 28.15 -7.79
C GLN A 58 1.66 29.21 -7.68
N LEU A 59 0.73 29.08 -6.72
CA LEU A 59 -0.33 30.06 -6.51
C LEU A 59 0.22 31.43 -6.12
N VAL A 60 1.20 31.46 -5.21
CA VAL A 60 1.86 32.70 -4.79
C VAL A 60 2.57 33.37 -5.98
N LEU A 61 3.32 32.62 -6.77
CA LEU A 61 4.02 33.14 -7.95
C LEU A 61 3.05 33.63 -9.03
N THR A 62 1.95 32.91 -9.25
CA THR A 62 0.91 33.30 -10.23
C THR A 62 0.19 34.56 -9.77
N ALA A 63 -0.14 34.67 -8.48
CA ALA A 63 -0.71 35.88 -7.91
C ALA A 63 0.27 37.06 -8.03
N ALA A 64 1.54 36.86 -7.66
CA ALA A 64 2.58 37.88 -7.80
C ALA A 64 2.72 38.34 -9.26
N ALA A 65 2.79 37.42 -10.22
CA ALA A 65 2.86 37.75 -11.64
C ALA A 65 1.64 38.57 -12.12
N SER A 66 0.47 38.36 -11.51
CA SER A 66 -0.76 39.06 -11.86
C SER A 66 -0.85 40.47 -11.26
N PHE A 67 -0.35 40.66 -10.03
CA PHE A 67 -0.47 41.93 -9.31
C PHE A 67 0.76 42.85 -9.43
N LEU A 68 1.96 42.29 -9.65
CA LEU A 68 3.19 43.07 -9.78
C LEU A 68 3.16 44.10 -10.93
N PRO A 69 2.64 43.81 -12.13
CA PRO A 69 2.62 44.80 -13.22
C PRO A 69 1.81 46.06 -12.90
N GLY A 70 0.82 45.97 -12.00
CA GLY A 70 0.02 47.13 -11.54
C GLY A 70 0.64 47.89 -10.37
N SER A 71 1.80 47.46 -9.88
CA SER A 71 2.49 48.04 -8.73
C SER A 71 3.40 49.19 -9.15
N ASN A 72 3.04 50.41 -8.76
CA ASN A 72 3.86 51.61 -9.02
C ASN A 72 4.98 51.82 -7.97
N TRP A 73 5.01 51.03 -6.90
CA TRP A 73 5.95 51.19 -5.79
C TRP A 73 7.19 50.28 -5.87
N ILE A 74 7.19 49.32 -6.81
CA ILE A 74 8.31 48.39 -7.02
C ILE A 74 9.02 48.74 -8.34
N PRO A 75 10.28 49.20 -8.33
CA PRO A 75 11.04 49.39 -9.55
C PRO A 75 11.24 48.02 -10.25
N ASN A 76 11.12 47.99 -11.59
CA ASN A 76 11.20 46.79 -12.42
C ASN A 76 10.13 45.72 -12.15
N ALA A 77 8.96 46.09 -11.61
CA ALA A 77 7.87 45.15 -11.35
C ALA A 77 7.45 44.29 -12.57
N PRO A 78 7.42 44.81 -13.82
CA PRO A 78 7.09 44.00 -14.99
C PRO A 78 8.10 42.87 -15.27
N PHE A 79 9.39 43.10 -15.03
CA PHE A 79 10.43 42.09 -15.21
C PHE A 79 10.32 40.98 -14.14
N LEU A 80 10.11 41.37 -12.88
CA LEU A 80 9.86 40.44 -11.78
C LEU A 80 8.59 39.60 -12.02
N ALA A 81 7.53 40.20 -12.55
CA ALA A 81 6.32 39.48 -12.93
C ALA A 81 6.59 38.38 -13.97
N GLY A 82 7.44 38.67 -14.97
CA GLY A 82 7.89 37.69 -15.95
C GLY A 82 8.65 36.51 -15.32
N ILE A 83 9.54 36.77 -14.36
CA ILE A 83 10.24 35.71 -13.62
C ILE A 83 9.25 34.85 -12.83
N CYS A 84 8.32 35.49 -12.10
CA CYS A 84 7.31 34.77 -11.34
C CYS A 84 6.43 33.88 -12.24
N ALA A 85 6.02 34.37 -13.40
CA ALA A 85 5.27 33.59 -14.38
C ALA A 85 6.07 32.40 -14.93
N ALA A 86 7.35 32.60 -15.26
CA ALA A 86 8.22 31.53 -15.75
C ALA A 86 8.44 30.43 -14.70
N LEU A 87 8.67 30.82 -13.43
CA LEU A 87 8.81 29.87 -12.32
C LEU A 87 7.51 29.13 -12.03
N ALA A 88 6.37 29.81 -12.07
CA ALA A 88 5.06 29.16 -11.92
C ALA A 88 4.83 28.13 -13.03
N ALA A 89 5.13 28.48 -14.29
CA ALA A 89 5.03 27.56 -15.41
C ALA A 89 5.95 26.34 -15.25
N LEU A 90 7.20 26.54 -14.83
CA LEU A 90 8.14 25.45 -14.55
C LEU A 90 7.58 24.49 -13.49
N LEU A 91 7.08 25.01 -12.37
CA LEU A 91 6.53 24.19 -11.29
C LEU A 91 5.32 23.37 -11.75
N ILE A 92 4.44 23.96 -12.56
CA ILE A 92 3.31 23.26 -13.19
C ILE A 92 3.82 22.11 -14.06
N THR A 93 4.79 22.38 -14.93
CA THR A 93 5.35 21.35 -15.81
C THR A 93 5.97 20.21 -15.01
N VAL A 94 6.75 20.53 -13.97
CA VAL A 94 7.37 19.52 -13.10
C VAL A 94 6.32 18.68 -12.37
N GLU A 95 5.27 19.31 -11.82
CA GLU A 95 4.15 18.59 -11.19
C GLU A 95 3.48 17.63 -12.17
N ARG A 96 3.20 18.08 -13.39
CA ARG A 96 2.56 17.27 -14.42
C ARG A 96 3.44 16.13 -14.91
N SER A 97 4.74 16.38 -15.08
CA SER A 97 5.69 15.38 -15.56
C SER A 97 5.95 14.28 -14.53
N LEU A 98 6.05 14.64 -13.24
CA LEU A 98 6.36 13.68 -12.17
C LEU A 98 5.13 13.13 -11.46
N SER A 99 3.95 13.71 -11.72
CA SER A 99 2.66 13.26 -11.20
C SER A 99 2.64 13.08 -9.67
N PHE A 100 3.28 13.99 -8.92
CA PHE A 100 3.38 13.92 -7.46
C PHE A 100 2.02 13.76 -6.78
N GLY A 101 0.98 14.45 -7.29
CA GLY A 101 -0.38 14.31 -6.76
C GLY A 101 -0.98 12.92 -6.97
N ALA A 102 -0.67 12.23 -8.07
CA ALA A 102 -1.14 10.87 -8.32
C ALA A 102 -0.36 9.86 -7.45
N ARG A 103 0.96 10.02 -7.35
CA ARG A 103 1.82 9.20 -6.49
C ARG A 103 1.43 9.32 -5.01
N TRP A 104 1.19 10.53 -4.54
CA TRP A 104 0.72 10.78 -3.17
C TRP A 104 -0.57 10.01 -2.86
N ARG A 105 -1.58 10.10 -3.75
CA ARG A 105 -2.84 9.37 -3.60
C ARG A 105 -2.62 7.86 -3.62
N PHE A 106 -1.80 7.37 -4.56
CA PHE A 106 -1.44 5.97 -4.65
C PHE A 106 -0.81 5.43 -3.36
N HIS A 107 0.22 6.11 -2.84
CA HIS A 107 0.88 5.69 -1.59
C HIS A 107 -0.08 5.77 -0.39
N THR A 108 -0.96 6.77 -0.34
CA THR A 108 -1.98 6.89 0.71
C THR A 108 -2.98 5.73 0.65
N GLU A 109 -3.46 5.37 -0.55
CA GLU A 109 -4.38 4.25 -0.77
C GLU A 109 -3.74 2.91 -0.41
N MET A 110 -2.51 2.65 -0.88
CA MET A 110 -1.78 1.41 -0.57
C MET A 110 -1.53 1.28 0.94
N GLN A 111 -1.05 2.35 1.58
CA GLN A 111 -0.81 2.37 3.02
C GLN A 111 -2.09 2.09 3.82
N THR A 112 -3.20 2.72 3.43
CA THR A 112 -4.50 2.51 4.08
C THR A 112 -5.00 1.08 3.87
N GLY A 113 -4.84 0.54 2.67
CA GLY A 113 -5.19 -0.84 2.35
C GLY A 113 -4.43 -1.86 3.19
N TYR A 114 -3.12 -1.71 3.33
CA TYR A 114 -2.32 -2.60 4.17
C TYR A 114 -2.67 -2.50 5.67
N ARG A 115 -2.94 -1.30 6.18
CA ARG A 115 -3.42 -1.13 7.56
C ARG A 115 -4.78 -1.78 7.78
N SER A 116 -5.68 -1.71 6.81
CA SER A 116 -6.98 -2.40 6.85
C SER A 116 -6.80 -3.92 6.91
N ILE A 117 -5.84 -4.48 6.16
CA ILE A 117 -5.52 -5.92 6.24
C ILE A 117 -5.01 -6.29 7.64
N LEU A 118 -4.15 -5.47 8.26
CA LEU A 118 -3.70 -5.72 9.63
C LEU A 118 -4.88 -5.74 10.61
N ASP A 119 -5.80 -4.79 10.49
CA ASP A 119 -7.02 -4.74 11.31
C ASP A 119 -7.90 -5.99 11.10
N MET A 120 -8.05 -6.46 9.85
CA MET A 120 -8.73 -7.73 9.56
C MET A 120 -8.03 -8.92 10.21
N ILE A 121 -6.69 -8.97 10.19
CA ILE A 121 -5.93 -10.06 10.84
C ILE A 121 -6.07 -10.00 12.36
N ASP A 122 -6.13 -8.81 12.96
CA ASP A 122 -6.39 -8.66 14.40
C ASP A 122 -7.81 -9.11 14.75
N PHE A 123 -8.82 -8.73 13.96
CA PHE A 123 -10.20 -9.19 14.16
C PHE A 123 -10.35 -10.70 13.95
N TYR A 124 -9.60 -11.29 13.00
CA TYR A 124 -9.62 -12.73 12.72
C TYR A 124 -9.29 -13.58 13.96
N GLN A 125 -8.47 -13.09 14.88
CA GLN A 125 -8.15 -13.77 16.14
C GLN A 125 -9.34 -13.85 17.10
N CYS A 126 -10.31 -12.95 16.97
CA CYS A 126 -11.48 -12.88 17.84
C CYS A 126 -12.65 -13.76 17.36
N ILE A 127 -12.61 -14.24 16.12
CA ILE A 127 -13.66 -15.13 15.58
C ILE A 127 -13.53 -16.49 16.26
N THR A 128 -14.64 -17.09 16.69
CA THR A 128 -14.65 -18.40 17.36
C THR A 128 -15.26 -19.51 16.51
N ALA A 129 -16.11 -19.18 15.53
CA ALA A 129 -16.75 -20.13 14.63
C ALA A 129 -15.81 -20.49 13.46
N ASP A 130 -15.54 -21.79 13.27
CA ASP A 130 -14.56 -22.27 12.27
C ASP A 130 -14.99 -22.02 10.82
N ASP A 131 -16.30 -22.07 10.53
CA ASP A 131 -16.85 -21.80 9.20
C ASP A 131 -16.75 -20.30 8.85
N GLU A 132 -16.94 -19.42 9.82
CA GLU A 132 -16.73 -17.98 9.67
C GLU A 132 -15.25 -17.65 9.52
N LYS A 133 -14.36 -18.30 10.30
CA LYS A 133 -12.90 -18.16 10.15
C LYS A 133 -12.44 -18.50 8.75
N ALA A 134 -12.90 -19.61 8.18
CA ALA A 134 -12.50 -20.03 6.84
C ALA A 134 -12.88 -18.99 5.77
N LYS A 135 -14.12 -18.45 5.85
CA LYS A 135 -14.59 -17.38 4.96
C LYS A 135 -13.78 -16.09 5.15
N TYR A 136 -13.53 -15.71 6.40
CA TYR A 136 -12.80 -14.49 6.72
C TYR A 136 -11.34 -14.56 6.28
N ARG A 137 -10.70 -15.72 6.45
CA ARG A 137 -9.36 -16.00 5.92
C ARG A 137 -9.29 -15.83 4.41
N ALA A 138 -10.27 -16.36 3.66
CA ALA A 138 -10.34 -16.15 2.21
C ALA A 138 -10.46 -14.66 1.85
N ASN A 139 -11.25 -13.89 2.60
CA ASN A 139 -11.40 -12.45 2.39
C ASN A 139 -10.09 -11.69 2.61
N ILE A 140 -9.32 -12.03 3.66
CA ILE A 140 -7.99 -11.43 3.92
C ILE A 140 -7.05 -11.68 2.75
N TRP A 141 -6.96 -12.92 2.27
CA TRP A 141 -6.09 -13.27 1.14
C TRP A 141 -6.51 -12.60 -0.16
N ASN A 142 -7.82 -12.52 -0.44
CA ASN A 142 -8.35 -11.81 -1.60
C ASN A 142 -8.02 -10.31 -1.54
N ALA A 143 -8.16 -9.68 -0.37
CA ALA A 143 -7.80 -8.28 -0.17
C ALA A 143 -6.30 -8.05 -0.36
N LEU A 144 -5.45 -8.93 0.18
CA LEU A 144 -4.00 -8.86 0.03
C LEU A 144 -3.57 -9.02 -1.43
N TYR A 145 -4.15 -9.99 -2.15
CA TYR A 145 -3.87 -10.20 -3.57
C TYR A 145 -4.30 -8.99 -4.42
N ALA A 146 -5.49 -8.44 -4.14
CA ALA A 146 -5.97 -7.24 -4.80
C ALA A 146 -5.04 -6.04 -4.59
N LEU A 147 -4.49 -5.85 -3.39
CA LEU A 147 -3.53 -4.79 -3.10
C LEU A 147 -2.18 -5.02 -3.81
N ARG A 148 -1.58 -6.20 -3.68
CA ARG A 148 -0.29 -6.52 -4.31
C ARG A 148 -0.32 -6.43 -5.83
N SER A 149 -1.43 -6.82 -6.45
CA SER A 149 -1.59 -6.71 -7.92
C SER A 149 -1.50 -5.26 -8.42
N ARG A 150 -1.72 -4.26 -7.56
CA ARG A 150 -1.65 -2.84 -7.89
C ARG A 150 -0.26 -2.22 -7.65
N GLU A 151 0.63 -2.88 -6.92
CA GLU A 151 1.93 -2.32 -6.50
C GLU A 151 2.86 -1.99 -7.68
N GLY A 152 2.79 -2.77 -8.77
CA GLY A 152 3.60 -2.54 -9.97
C GLY A 152 3.22 -1.30 -10.78
N GLY A 153 2.09 -0.64 -10.45
CA GLY A 153 1.50 0.45 -11.22
C GLY A 153 1.76 1.85 -10.66
N ILE A 154 2.97 2.16 -10.16
CA ILE A 154 3.27 3.49 -9.60
C ILE A 154 3.02 4.58 -10.66
N PRO A 155 2.11 5.55 -10.41
CA PRO A 155 1.83 6.62 -11.36
C PRO A 155 3.07 7.47 -11.67
N GLY A 156 3.31 7.77 -12.94
CA GLY A 156 4.45 8.59 -13.36
C GLY A 156 5.82 7.90 -13.30
N GLY A 157 5.89 6.63 -12.90
CA GLY A 157 7.06 5.77 -13.13
C GLY A 157 7.05 5.20 -14.55
N ALA A 158 8.23 4.95 -15.12
CA ALA A 158 8.31 4.13 -16.33
C ALA A 158 7.72 2.74 -15.99
N THR A 159 6.64 2.37 -16.68
CA THR A 159 6.00 1.07 -16.52
C THR A 159 7.06 0.01 -16.74
N SER A 160 7.50 -0.66 -15.68
CA SER A 160 8.22 -1.91 -15.85
C SER A 160 7.22 -2.85 -16.51
N THR A 161 7.45 -3.14 -17.77
CA THR A 161 6.66 -4.10 -18.55
C THR A 161 6.52 -5.36 -17.72
N THR A 162 5.32 -5.61 -17.20
CA THR A 162 4.94 -6.93 -16.72
C THR A 162 5.12 -7.86 -17.92
N SER A 163 6.21 -8.64 -17.92
CA SER A 163 6.33 -9.78 -18.82
C SER A 163 5.23 -10.73 -18.39
N THR A 164 4.11 -10.68 -19.11
CA THR A 164 3.15 -11.76 -19.10
C THR A 164 3.92 -12.98 -19.59
N ALA A 165 4.34 -13.84 -18.68
CA ALA A 165 4.72 -15.19 -19.02
C ALA A 165 3.46 -15.82 -19.64
N GLY A 166 3.38 -15.77 -20.97
CA GLY A 166 2.33 -16.41 -21.75
C GLY A 166 2.39 -17.89 -21.49
N GLY A 167 1.42 -18.37 -20.72
CA GLY A 167 1.09 -19.78 -20.63
C GLY A 167 0.08 -20.15 -21.71
N ALA A 168 0.29 -21.35 -22.26
CA ALA A 168 -0.47 -22.11 -23.24
C ALA A 168 -0.23 -21.77 -24.72
#